data_AF-A0A662S6F2-F1
#
_entry.id   AF-A0A662S6F2-F1
#
_cell.length_a   1.000
_cell.length_b   1.000
_cell.length_c   1.000
_cell.angle_alpha   90.00
_cell.angle_beta   90.00
_cell.angle_gamma   90.00
#
_symmetry.space_group_name_H-M   'P 1'
#
loop_
_entity.id
_entity.type
_entity.pdbx_description
1 polymer ?
#
loop_
_entity_poly.entity_id
_entity_poly.type
_entity_poly.pdbx_seq_one_letter_code
_entity_poly.pdbx_strand_id
1 'polypeptide(L)'
;MTELRLTAPISWLDGIDHRTGKIVQKDHPQYGESLAGKVVYVPHSIGSTVGAYTFFALRKYGMAPAKIVLEEPDSITISAELAGIPVEIKGAREVKLEIAEEVYEEFKRYLEKEASISDARGFVKVSSVHISGVSYATIGEYGKEWLANLKNKVNFRVVATTNPLGMDLVRWREMGIPDKFARGQLDIVESLLSMGALPSFTCTPYLSGNLPRYAEHISWGESSAVSYVNSAIGARTNREGGTKTIAVAAVGYTPLYGMHLDENRNPSLEVVAPEIRDTIEYYELAYLVGQEHPNSIPIYTGLKEPNLPKLKALAAAGASSGSIEMYHIPKVTPEAKTRASKSISVNKKDLAGVREELSTFDGGTDLVVLGCPHMSLQEFKELAILVKGRKALKTFWLYTSRTILSLVEGTSIWAAIRNFGAKVWADTCMVVSPLEEMGIKKVTTNSTKAAKYLRSLRGLDVELLSLREIIERYSRRE
;
A
#
# COMPACT_ATOMS: atom_id res chain seq x y z
N MET A 1 -2.27 -40.47 4.24
CA MET A 1 -1.73 -39.21 4.78
C MET A 1 -2.44 -38.93 6.09
N THR A 2 -1.74 -38.44 7.11
CA THR A 2 -2.36 -38.06 8.39
C THR A 2 -3.14 -36.77 8.23
N GLU A 3 -4.33 -36.68 8.82
CA GLU A 3 -5.19 -35.49 8.76
C GLU A 3 -5.11 -34.69 10.07
N LEU A 4 -5.25 -33.36 9.96
CA LEU A 4 -5.46 -32.46 11.09
C LEU A 4 -6.63 -31.53 10.76
N ARG A 5 -7.64 -31.49 11.62
CA ARG A 5 -8.80 -30.60 11.43
C ARG A 5 -8.79 -29.52 12.49
N LEU A 6 -8.65 -28.27 12.06
CA LEU A 6 -8.75 -27.11 12.93
C LEU A 6 -10.24 -26.81 13.15
N THR A 7 -10.64 -26.66 14.41
CA THR A 7 -12.04 -26.38 14.77
C THR A 7 -12.28 -24.90 15.08
N ALA A 8 -11.26 -24.06 14.91
CA ALA A 8 -11.32 -22.61 15.07
C ALA A 8 -10.45 -21.94 13.99
N PRO A 9 -10.62 -20.63 13.75
CA PRO A 9 -9.77 -19.88 12.83
C PRO A 9 -8.34 -19.77 13.35
N ILE A 10 -7.39 -19.77 12.41
CA ILE A 10 -5.95 -19.70 12.70
C ILE A 10 -5.34 -18.41 12.15
N SER A 11 -4.48 -17.77 12.95
CA SER A 11 -3.60 -16.71 12.46
C SER A 11 -2.35 -17.33 11.83
N TRP A 12 -2.18 -17.16 10.52
CA TRP A 12 -0.94 -17.56 9.85
C TRP A 12 0.26 -16.68 10.23
N LEU A 13 0.03 -15.46 10.71
CA LEU A 13 1.10 -14.51 11.01
C LEU A 13 1.87 -14.89 12.28
N ASP A 14 1.16 -15.21 13.35
CA ASP A 14 1.71 -15.43 14.70
C ASP A 14 1.15 -16.67 15.41
N GLY A 15 0.15 -17.34 14.83
CA GLY A 15 -0.47 -18.52 15.42
C GLY A 15 0.31 -19.82 15.20
N ILE A 16 1.40 -19.79 14.45
CA ILE A 16 2.18 -20.98 14.06
C ILE A 16 3.68 -20.72 14.24
N ASP A 17 4.34 -21.62 14.95
CA ASP A 17 5.80 -21.68 14.97
C ASP A 17 6.29 -22.38 13.70
N HIS A 18 6.76 -21.58 12.74
CA HIS A 18 7.22 -22.06 11.45
C HIS A 18 8.46 -22.97 11.52
N ARG A 19 9.20 -22.99 12.63
CA ARG A 19 10.38 -23.87 12.80
C ARG A 19 10.00 -25.27 13.27
N THR A 20 8.88 -25.40 13.98
CA THR A 20 8.40 -26.68 14.53
C THR A 20 7.13 -27.18 13.86
N GLY A 21 6.46 -26.32 13.08
CA GLY A 21 5.15 -26.57 12.48
C GLY A 21 4.01 -26.63 13.50
N LYS A 22 4.26 -26.25 14.77
CA LYS A 22 3.27 -26.35 15.84
C LYS A 22 2.37 -25.13 15.90
N ILE A 23 1.11 -25.36 16.23
CA ILE A 23 0.14 -24.31 16.54
C ILE A 23 0.50 -23.71 17.90
N VAL A 24 0.78 -22.42 17.93
CA VAL A 24 1.16 -21.64 19.14
C VAL A 24 0.14 -20.56 19.49
N GLN A 25 -0.95 -20.44 18.72
CA GLN A 25 -2.10 -19.61 19.07
C GLN A 25 -2.74 -20.17 20.35
N LYS A 26 -2.49 -19.51 21.50
CA LYS A 26 -2.79 -20.02 22.85
C LYS A 26 -4.23 -20.53 23.03
N ASP A 27 -5.19 -19.83 22.45
CA ASP A 27 -6.61 -20.13 22.63
C ASP A 27 -7.16 -21.07 21.53
N HIS A 28 -6.31 -21.60 20.65
CA HIS A 28 -6.72 -22.50 19.59
C HIS A 28 -6.96 -23.91 20.14
N PRO A 29 -8.09 -24.59 19.84
CA PRO A 29 -8.40 -25.92 20.40
C PRO A 29 -7.37 -27.00 20.07
N GLN A 30 -6.68 -26.87 18.93
CA GLN A 30 -5.58 -27.73 18.51
C GLN A 30 -4.18 -27.18 18.90
N TYR A 31 -4.07 -26.36 19.96
CA TYR A 31 -2.77 -25.86 20.42
C TYR A 31 -1.75 -26.99 20.66
N GLY A 32 -0.52 -26.79 20.20
CA GLY A 32 0.58 -27.75 20.31
C GLY A 32 0.62 -28.84 19.24
N GLU A 33 -0.48 -29.05 18.49
CA GLU A 33 -0.48 -29.94 17.33
C GLU A 33 0.42 -29.41 16.22
N SER A 34 1.08 -30.32 15.50
CA SER A 34 1.88 -29.99 14.33
C SER A 34 1.09 -30.21 13.04
N LEU A 35 1.22 -29.28 12.11
CA LEU A 35 0.65 -29.34 10.76
C LEU A 35 1.58 -30.05 9.74
N ALA A 36 2.84 -30.29 10.11
CA ALA A 36 3.88 -30.76 9.20
C ALA A 36 3.51 -32.09 8.53
N GLY A 37 3.54 -32.13 7.19
CA GLY A 37 3.24 -33.32 6.40
C GLY A 37 1.78 -33.82 6.45
N LYS A 38 0.89 -33.11 7.14
CA LYS A 38 -0.54 -33.49 7.27
C LYS A 38 -1.39 -32.84 6.18
N VAL A 39 -2.56 -33.43 5.91
CA VAL A 39 -3.66 -32.73 5.23
C VAL A 39 -4.40 -31.91 6.28
N VAL A 40 -4.39 -30.59 6.15
CA VAL A 40 -4.91 -29.68 7.18
C VAL A 40 -6.22 -29.08 6.71
N TYR A 41 -7.30 -29.34 7.45
CA TYR A 41 -8.60 -28.70 7.22
C TYR A 41 -8.66 -27.41 8.05
N VAL A 42 -8.91 -26.28 7.40
CA VAL A 42 -8.90 -24.95 7.99
C VAL A 42 -10.26 -24.30 7.72
N PRO A 43 -11.01 -23.82 8.74
CA PRO A 43 -12.27 -23.13 8.53
C PRO A 43 -12.08 -21.88 7.66
N HIS A 44 -11.34 -20.92 8.21
CA HIS A 44 -10.79 -19.73 7.56
C HIS A 44 -9.62 -19.21 8.40
N SER A 45 -8.90 -18.22 7.90
CA SER A 45 -7.81 -17.57 8.63
C SER A 45 -8.25 -16.26 9.25
N ILE A 46 -7.51 -15.81 10.26
CA ILE A 46 -7.65 -14.49 10.86
C ILE A 46 -6.34 -13.71 10.74
N GLY A 47 -6.43 -12.39 10.81
CA GLY A 47 -5.26 -11.51 10.82
C GLY A 47 -4.95 -10.91 9.45
N SER A 48 -3.66 -10.70 9.19
CA SER A 48 -3.16 -9.89 8.08
C SER A 48 -2.67 -10.74 6.90
N THR A 49 -2.78 -10.21 5.68
CA THR A 49 -2.22 -10.82 4.46
C THR A 49 -0.70 -11.03 4.51
N VAL A 50 0.00 -10.36 5.43
CA VAL A 50 1.41 -10.63 5.75
C VAL A 50 1.63 -12.07 6.23
N GLY A 51 0.59 -12.74 6.75
CA GLY A 51 0.63 -14.16 7.11
C GLY A 51 0.97 -15.09 5.94
N ALA A 52 0.82 -14.64 4.69
CA ALA A 52 1.27 -15.39 3.51
C ALA A 52 2.75 -15.77 3.56
N TYR A 53 3.60 -14.94 4.18
CA TYR A 53 5.05 -15.22 4.26
C TYR A 53 5.38 -16.42 5.17
N THR A 54 4.48 -16.80 6.07
CA THR A 54 4.65 -17.98 6.93
C THR A 54 4.67 -19.28 6.11
N PHE A 55 3.98 -19.35 4.98
CA PHE A 55 4.02 -20.53 4.11
C PHE A 55 5.41 -20.76 3.52
N PHE A 56 6.11 -19.70 3.14
CA PHE A 56 7.50 -19.80 2.67
C PHE A 56 8.43 -20.25 3.81
N ALA A 57 8.21 -19.74 5.02
CA ALA A 57 8.96 -20.15 6.20
C ALA A 57 8.75 -21.64 6.52
N LEU A 58 7.49 -22.10 6.56
CA LEU A 58 7.15 -23.51 6.78
C LEU A 58 7.81 -24.42 5.74
N ARG A 59 7.80 -24.02 4.46
CA ARG A 59 8.45 -24.80 3.40
C ARG A 59 9.97 -24.86 3.59
N LYS A 60 10.60 -23.74 3.93
CA LYS A 60 12.04 -23.65 4.22
C LYS A 60 12.47 -24.60 5.33
N TYR A 61 11.72 -24.68 6.43
CA TYR A 61 12.05 -25.55 7.56
C TYR A 61 11.56 -26.99 7.38
N GLY A 62 10.97 -27.35 6.23
CA GLY A 62 10.41 -28.68 6.01
C GLY A 62 9.16 -28.98 6.84
N MET A 63 8.52 -27.95 7.40
CA MET A 63 7.36 -28.03 8.29
C MET A 63 6.04 -27.74 7.58
N ALA A 64 6.05 -27.60 6.25
CA ALA A 64 4.85 -27.37 5.45
C ALA A 64 3.84 -28.53 5.59
N PRO A 65 2.53 -28.24 5.54
CA PRO A 65 1.53 -29.28 5.41
C PRO A 65 1.64 -29.92 4.02
N ALA A 66 1.15 -31.15 3.88
CA ALA A 66 1.09 -31.82 2.59
C ALA A 66 0.06 -31.17 1.65
N LYS A 67 -1.04 -30.67 2.24
CA LYS A 67 -2.15 -30.00 1.56
C LYS A 67 -2.98 -29.22 2.57
N ILE A 68 -3.60 -28.12 2.15
CA ILE A 68 -4.59 -27.39 2.93
C ILE A 68 -5.96 -27.56 2.27
N VAL A 69 -6.99 -27.80 3.06
CA VAL A 69 -8.40 -27.84 2.64
C VAL A 69 -9.15 -26.74 3.38
N LEU A 70 -9.54 -25.71 2.64
CA LEU A 70 -10.34 -24.59 3.14
C LEU A 70 -11.83 -24.96 3.15
N GLU A 71 -12.50 -24.69 4.27
CA GLU A 71 -13.95 -24.86 4.38
C GLU A 71 -14.71 -23.65 3.85
N GLU A 72 -14.10 -22.46 3.94
CA GLU A 72 -14.63 -21.19 3.44
C GLU A 72 -13.60 -20.46 2.56
N PRO A 73 -14.03 -19.59 1.62
CA PRO A 73 -13.15 -18.71 0.86
C PRO A 73 -12.22 -17.88 1.75
N ASP A 74 -10.91 -17.97 1.55
CA ASP A 74 -9.91 -17.27 2.36
C ASP A 74 -8.68 -16.85 1.53
N SER A 75 -8.51 -15.54 1.34
CA SER A 75 -7.46 -14.96 0.47
C SER A 75 -6.04 -15.08 1.02
N ILE A 76 -5.89 -15.20 2.35
CA ILE A 76 -4.57 -15.35 2.97
C ILE A 76 -4.04 -16.76 2.73
N THR A 77 -4.87 -17.77 2.97
CA THR A 77 -4.49 -19.19 2.96
C THR A 77 -4.24 -19.70 1.55
N ILE A 78 -4.96 -19.22 0.53
CA ILE A 78 -4.64 -19.58 -0.87
C ILE A 78 -3.22 -19.15 -1.27
N SER A 79 -2.60 -18.19 -0.57
CA SER A 79 -1.20 -17.81 -0.81
C SER A 79 -0.21 -18.95 -0.53
N ALA A 80 -0.64 -20.02 0.14
CA ALA A 80 0.14 -21.25 0.29
C ALA A 80 0.50 -21.89 -1.08
N GLU A 81 -0.31 -21.69 -2.12
CA GLU A 81 0.00 -22.11 -3.49
C GLU A 81 1.31 -21.51 -4.01
N LEU A 82 1.61 -20.25 -3.64
CA LEU A 82 2.85 -19.57 -4.00
C LEU A 82 4.08 -20.23 -3.36
N ALA A 83 3.90 -20.94 -2.24
CA ALA A 83 4.91 -21.73 -1.55
C ALA A 83 4.95 -23.19 -2.03
N GLY A 84 4.16 -23.56 -3.04
CA GLY A 84 4.04 -24.93 -3.54
C GLY A 84 3.28 -25.85 -2.59
N ILE A 85 2.41 -25.31 -1.73
CA ILE A 85 1.52 -26.07 -0.85
C ILE A 85 0.14 -26.08 -1.49
N PRO A 86 -0.36 -27.24 -1.95
CA PRO A 86 -1.65 -27.32 -2.62
C PRO A 86 -2.81 -26.90 -1.71
N VAL A 87 -3.74 -26.12 -2.25
CA VAL A 87 -4.94 -25.66 -1.56
C VAL A 87 -6.19 -26.13 -2.29
N GLU A 88 -7.05 -26.87 -1.58
CA GLU A 88 -8.41 -27.18 -2.01
C GLU A 88 -9.39 -26.28 -1.28
N ILE A 89 -10.42 -25.79 -1.96
CA ILE A 89 -11.47 -24.97 -1.36
C ILE A 89 -12.78 -25.73 -1.56
N LYS A 90 -13.43 -26.13 -0.47
CA LYS A 90 -14.66 -26.91 -0.55
C LYS A 90 -15.79 -26.10 -1.20
N GLY A 91 -16.43 -26.70 -2.20
CA GLY A 91 -17.59 -26.11 -2.87
C GLY A 91 -17.30 -24.89 -3.77
N ALA A 92 -16.04 -24.47 -3.91
CA ALA A 92 -15.68 -23.37 -4.80
C ALA A 92 -15.76 -23.78 -6.27
N ARG A 93 -16.29 -22.89 -7.11
CA ARG A 93 -16.27 -23.05 -8.56
C ARG A 93 -14.83 -22.95 -9.05
N GLU A 94 -14.37 -23.89 -9.86
CA GLU A 94 -13.08 -23.74 -10.53
C GLU A 94 -13.15 -22.69 -11.64
N VAL A 95 -12.20 -21.75 -11.61
CA VAL A 95 -11.99 -20.77 -12.67
C VAL A 95 -10.57 -20.96 -13.22
N LYS A 96 -10.48 -21.45 -14.46
CA LYS A 96 -9.20 -21.77 -15.10
C LYS A 96 -8.64 -20.60 -15.89
N LEU A 97 -7.31 -20.43 -15.84
CA LEU A 97 -6.59 -19.48 -16.69
C LEU A 97 -6.09 -20.22 -17.94
N GLU A 98 -6.78 -19.98 -19.05
CA GLU A 98 -6.41 -20.53 -20.36
C GLU A 98 -5.50 -19.54 -21.09
N ILE A 99 -4.20 -19.83 -21.09
CA ILE A 99 -3.18 -19.07 -21.82
C ILE A 99 -2.27 -20.06 -22.57
N ALA A 100 -1.76 -19.64 -23.72
CA ALA A 100 -0.91 -20.48 -24.56
C ALA A 100 0.54 -20.52 -24.06
N GLU A 101 0.97 -19.45 -23.39
CA GLU A 101 2.32 -19.28 -22.89
C GLU A 101 2.53 -20.08 -21.59
N GLU A 102 3.64 -20.81 -21.52
CA GLU A 102 4.08 -21.47 -20.28
C GLU A 102 4.38 -20.41 -19.21
N VAL A 103 3.81 -20.53 -18.02
CA VAL A 103 4.02 -19.63 -16.88
C VAL A 103 4.46 -20.40 -15.66
N TYR A 104 4.98 -19.69 -14.66
CA TYR A 104 5.33 -20.29 -13.37
C TYR A 104 4.07 -20.90 -12.72
N GLU A 105 4.06 -22.22 -12.57
CA GLU A 105 2.84 -22.99 -12.28
C GLU A 105 2.22 -22.61 -10.93
N GLU A 106 3.03 -22.36 -9.90
CA GLU A 106 2.57 -21.88 -8.59
C GLU A 106 1.77 -20.57 -8.71
N PHE A 107 2.19 -19.67 -9.61
CA PHE A 107 1.50 -18.40 -9.82
C PHE A 107 0.18 -18.59 -10.54
N LYS A 108 0.15 -19.48 -11.54
CA LYS A 108 -1.09 -19.85 -12.21
C LYS A 108 -2.09 -20.45 -11.23
N ARG A 109 -1.69 -21.47 -10.46
CA ARG A 109 -2.55 -22.10 -9.45
C ARG A 109 -3.08 -21.08 -8.45
N TYR A 110 -2.20 -20.23 -7.90
CA TYR A 110 -2.60 -19.16 -6.99
C TYR A 110 -3.68 -18.24 -7.59
N LEU A 111 -3.49 -17.78 -8.83
CA LEU A 111 -4.46 -16.90 -9.51
C LEU A 111 -5.79 -17.61 -9.82
N GLU A 112 -5.77 -18.90 -10.16
CA GLU A 112 -6.98 -19.73 -10.31
C GLU A 112 -7.75 -19.87 -8.99
N LYS A 113 -7.04 -20.05 -7.86
CA LYS A 113 -7.66 -20.07 -6.52
C LYS A 113 -8.26 -18.73 -6.15
N GLU A 114 -7.53 -17.64 -6.38
CA GLU A 114 -8.02 -16.27 -6.18
C GLU A 114 -9.32 -16.02 -6.98
N ALA A 115 -9.34 -16.42 -8.27
CA ALA A 115 -10.51 -16.30 -9.11
C ALA A 115 -11.71 -17.12 -8.59
N SER A 116 -11.43 -18.30 -8.02
CA SER A 116 -12.44 -19.21 -7.46
C SER A 116 -13.07 -18.69 -6.17
N ILE A 117 -12.36 -17.87 -5.39
CA ILE A 117 -12.87 -17.27 -4.13
C ILE A 117 -13.46 -15.87 -4.30
N SER A 118 -13.24 -15.23 -5.45
CA SER A 118 -13.60 -13.83 -5.69
C SER A 118 -14.82 -13.65 -6.62
N ASP A 119 -15.57 -14.73 -6.88
CA ASP A 119 -16.66 -14.76 -7.87
C ASP A 119 -16.25 -14.19 -9.25
N ALA A 120 -15.01 -14.45 -9.65
CA ALA A 120 -14.47 -13.86 -10.86
C ALA A 120 -15.18 -14.39 -12.12
N ARG A 121 -15.43 -13.48 -13.07
CA ARG A 121 -16.02 -13.78 -14.39
C ARG A 121 -15.06 -14.47 -15.36
N GLY A 122 -13.84 -14.73 -14.92
CA GLY A 122 -12.72 -15.20 -15.71
C GLY A 122 -11.48 -14.38 -15.40
N PHE A 123 -10.65 -14.17 -16.41
CA PHE A 123 -9.42 -13.39 -16.30
C PHE A 123 -9.40 -12.27 -17.33
N VAL A 124 -8.68 -11.20 -17.01
CA VAL A 124 -8.44 -10.08 -17.91
C VAL A 124 -6.95 -9.82 -18.01
N LYS A 125 -6.49 -9.53 -19.23
CA LYS A 125 -5.10 -9.12 -19.47
C LYS A 125 -4.87 -7.76 -18.85
N VAL A 126 -3.76 -7.60 -18.15
CA VAL A 126 -3.36 -6.30 -17.58
C VAL A 126 -2.24 -5.67 -18.39
N SER A 127 -2.21 -4.35 -18.47
CA SER A 127 -1.12 -3.65 -19.16
C SER A 127 0.04 -3.27 -18.25
N SER A 128 -0.22 -3.09 -16.96
CA SER A 128 0.79 -2.78 -15.96
C SER A 128 0.46 -3.33 -14.58
N VAL A 129 1.51 -3.44 -13.78
CA VAL A 129 1.46 -3.81 -12.37
C VAL A 129 2.18 -2.76 -11.53
N HIS A 130 1.68 -2.56 -10.32
CA HIS A 130 2.38 -1.81 -9.29
C HIS A 130 2.54 -2.65 -8.02
N ILE A 131 3.76 -3.17 -7.81
CA ILE A 131 4.10 -4.11 -6.75
C ILE A 131 4.20 -3.37 -5.42
N SER A 132 3.40 -3.80 -4.45
CA SER A 132 3.39 -3.25 -3.09
C SER A 132 4.15 -4.13 -2.09
N GLY A 133 4.36 -3.61 -0.87
CA GLY A 133 4.98 -4.38 0.22
C GLY A 133 6.48 -4.66 0.06
N VAL A 134 7.20 -3.91 -0.78
CA VAL A 134 8.61 -4.17 -1.14
C VAL A 134 9.65 -3.63 -0.14
N SER A 135 9.24 -3.03 0.97
CA SER A 135 10.16 -2.63 2.03
C SER A 135 10.60 -3.83 2.86
N TYR A 136 11.86 -3.87 3.29
CA TYR A 136 12.35 -4.92 4.20
C TYR A 136 11.54 -4.98 5.50
N ALA A 137 11.02 -3.83 5.97
CA ALA A 137 10.15 -3.77 7.15
C ALA A 137 8.80 -4.50 6.95
N THR A 138 8.31 -4.61 5.72
CA THR A 138 6.99 -5.18 5.41
C THR A 138 7.07 -6.61 4.87
N ILE A 139 8.04 -6.89 4.00
CA ILE A 139 8.22 -8.21 3.39
C ILE A 139 8.98 -9.18 4.30
N GLY A 140 9.83 -8.64 5.17
CA GLY A 140 10.64 -9.41 6.11
C GLY A 140 11.62 -10.38 5.44
N GLU A 141 12.24 -11.21 6.28
CA GLU A 141 13.28 -12.15 5.84
C GLU A 141 12.73 -13.24 4.91
N TYR A 142 11.56 -13.80 5.22
CA TYR A 142 11.00 -14.91 4.45
C TYR A 142 10.46 -14.48 3.09
N GLY A 143 9.87 -13.29 2.98
CA GLY A 143 9.48 -12.74 1.69
C GLY A 143 10.70 -12.35 0.84
N LYS A 144 11.78 -11.84 1.45
CA LYS A 144 13.07 -11.62 0.76
C LYS A 144 13.63 -12.93 0.18
N GLU A 145 13.67 -13.99 0.97
CA GLU A 145 14.15 -15.30 0.51
C GLU A 145 13.25 -15.90 -0.58
N TRP A 146 11.94 -15.73 -0.47
CA TRP A 146 11.02 -16.11 -1.52
C TRP A 146 11.31 -15.40 -2.85
N LEU A 147 11.51 -14.07 -2.83
CA LEU A 147 11.92 -13.31 -4.01
C LEU A 147 13.25 -13.82 -4.58
N ALA A 148 14.24 -14.09 -3.72
CA ALA A 148 15.52 -14.64 -4.13
C ALA A 148 15.38 -16.04 -4.78
N ASN A 149 14.42 -16.85 -4.34
CA ASN A 149 14.14 -18.16 -4.94
C ASN A 149 13.46 -18.08 -6.32
N LEU A 150 12.78 -16.97 -6.61
CA LEU A 150 12.15 -16.68 -7.90
C LEU A 150 13.14 -16.06 -8.90
N LYS A 151 14.22 -15.44 -8.40
CA LYS A 151 15.33 -14.92 -9.20
C LYS A 151 15.78 -15.99 -10.22
N ASN A 152 15.85 -15.60 -11.49
CA ASN A 152 16.16 -16.45 -12.65
C ASN A 152 15.13 -17.53 -13.04
N LYS A 153 14.05 -17.72 -12.28
CA LYS A 153 12.94 -18.64 -12.65
C LYS A 153 11.76 -17.92 -13.27
N VAL A 154 11.63 -16.63 -12.97
CA VAL A 154 10.50 -15.80 -13.37
C VAL A 154 11.01 -14.53 -14.03
N ASN A 155 10.38 -14.15 -15.14
CA ASN A 155 10.50 -12.84 -15.76
C ASN A 155 9.12 -12.19 -15.85
N PHE A 156 9.04 -10.90 -15.56
CA PHE A 156 7.83 -10.11 -15.70
C PHE A 156 7.51 -9.86 -17.17
N ARG A 157 6.24 -10.02 -17.52
CA ARG A 157 5.72 -9.92 -18.90
C ARG A 157 4.96 -8.63 -19.16
N VAL A 158 4.64 -7.90 -18.10
CA VAL A 158 3.95 -6.62 -18.14
C VAL A 158 4.79 -5.57 -17.45
N VAL A 159 4.53 -4.29 -17.73
CA VAL A 159 5.27 -3.18 -17.11
C VAL A 159 5.05 -3.25 -15.59
N ALA A 160 6.12 -3.55 -14.85
CA ALA A 160 6.08 -3.70 -13.40
C ALA A 160 6.82 -2.54 -12.73
N THR A 161 6.08 -1.72 -12.00
CA THR A 161 6.64 -0.68 -11.11
C THR A 161 6.55 -1.12 -9.67
N THR A 162 7.27 -0.46 -8.79
CA THR A 162 7.41 -0.84 -7.37
C THR A 162 7.10 0.32 -6.44
N ASN A 163 6.51 -0.01 -5.30
CA ASN A 163 6.28 0.92 -4.19
C ASN A 163 7.60 1.45 -3.60
N PRO A 164 7.55 2.48 -2.73
CA PRO A 164 8.73 2.96 -2.04
C PRO A 164 9.34 1.88 -1.15
N LEU A 165 10.65 1.92 -1.05
CA LEU A 165 11.48 1.12 -0.17
C LEU A 165 11.53 1.74 1.23
N GLY A 166 12.23 1.10 2.17
CA GLY A 166 12.53 1.68 3.47
C GLY A 166 13.78 2.56 3.54
N MET A 167 14.44 2.87 2.41
CA MET A 167 15.65 3.69 2.37
C MET A 167 15.93 4.32 1.00
N ASP A 168 16.63 5.45 0.97
CA ASP A 168 17.16 6.01 -0.28
C ASP A 168 18.30 5.12 -0.80
N LEU A 169 18.15 4.55 -2.00
CA LEU A 169 19.12 3.60 -2.56
C LEU A 169 20.55 4.13 -2.67
N VAL A 170 20.72 5.44 -2.86
CA VAL A 170 22.03 6.07 -3.07
C VAL A 170 22.58 6.61 -1.75
N ARG A 171 21.72 7.24 -0.94
CA ARG A 171 22.14 8.01 0.24
C ARG A 171 21.63 7.47 1.57
N TRP A 172 21.28 6.18 1.65
CA TRP A 172 20.80 5.55 2.89
C TRP A 172 21.75 5.72 4.09
N ARG A 173 23.07 5.75 3.86
CA ARG A 173 24.06 6.03 4.92
C ARG A 173 23.93 7.44 5.48
N GLU A 174 23.73 8.43 4.60
CA GLU A 174 23.48 9.83 5.02
C GLU A 174 22.14 9.96 5.75
N MET A 175 21.16 9.14 5.36
CA MET A 175 19.86 9.07 6.02
C MET A 175 19.96 8.42 7.42
N GLY A 176 21.00 7.63 7.69
CA GLY A 176 21.21 6.95 8.98
C GLY A 176 20.59 5.57 9.07
N ILE A 177 20.31 4.91 7.94
CA ILE A 177 19.67 3.60 7.90
C ILE A 177 20.63 2.51 8.44
N PRO A 178 20.18 1.63 9.35
CA PRO A 178 21.01 0.54 9.86
C PRO A 178 21.51 -0.41 8.77
N ASP A 179 22.79 -0.83 8.84
CA ASP A 179 23.41 -1.72 7.83
C ASP A 179 22.63 -3.01 7.59
N LYS A 180 22.09 -3.63 8.65
CA LYS A 180 21.30 -4.86 8.54
C LYS A 180 20.04 -4.63 7.69
N PHE A 181 19.34 -3.51 7.95
CA PHE A 181 18.16 -3.12 7.18
C PHE A 181 18.52 -2.86 5.73
N ALA A 182 19.61 -2.11 5.49
CA ALA A 182 20.05 -1.76 4.15
C ALA A 182 20.40 -2.98 3.31
N ARG A 183 21.11 -3.97 3.87
CA ARG A 183 21.42 -5.23 3.17
C ARG A 183 20.16 -5.98 2.76
N GLY A 184 19.24 -6.20 3.71
CA GLY A 184 17.97 -6.87 3.40
C GLY A 184 17.16 -6.14 2.34
N GLN A 185 17.15 -4.80 2.36
CA GLN A 185 16.47 -3.99 1.37
C GLN A 185 17.12 -4.06 -0.02
N LEU A 186 18.45 -4.09 -0.12
CA LEU A 186 19.18 -4.24 -1.38
C LEU A 186 18.94 -5.61 -2.03
N ASP A 187 18.89 -6.69 -1.25
CA ASP A 187 18.60 -8.04 -1.76
C ASP A 187 17.20 -8.12 -2.42
N ILE A 188 16.21 -7.46 -1.81
CA ILE A 188 14.84 -7.36 -2.35
C ILE A 188 14.84 -6.61 -3.69
N VAL A 189 15.54 -5.47 -3.72
CA VAL A 189 15.66 -4.62 -4.91
C VAL A 189 16.32 -5.39 -6.04
N GLU A 190 17.46 -6.05 -5.77
CA GLU A 190 18.16 -6.86 -6.77
C GLU A 190 17.25 -7.96 -7.34
N SER A 191 16.51 -8.67 -6.48
CA SER A 191 15.59 -9.72 -6.90
C SER A 191 14.49 -9.18 -7.82
N LEU A 192 13.83 -8.07 -7.44
CA LEU A 192 12.77 -7.47 -8.26
C LEU A 192 13.29 -6.95 -9.60
N LEU A 193 14.43 -6.26 -9.62
CA LEU A 193 15.03 -5.75 -10.85
C LEU A 193 15.47 -6.90 -11.78
N SER A 194 16.02 -7.98 -11.24
CA SER A 194 16.42 -9.15 -12.03
C SER A 194 15.24 -9.87 -12.70
N MET A 195 14.05 -9.80 -12.10
CA MET A 195 12.82 -10.32 -12.70
C MET A 195 12.19 -9.34 -13.71
N GLY A 196 12.72 -8.12 -13.86
CA GLY A 196 12.23 -7.14 -14.84
C GLY A 196 11.40 -5.99 -14.25
N ALA A 197 11.41 -5.77 -12.93
CA ALA A 197 10.83 -4.55 -12.37
C ALA A 197 11.59 -3.30 -12.83
N LEU A 198 10.86 -2.21 -13.05
CA LEU A 198 11.44 -0.89 -13.25
C LEU A 198 11.91 -0.32 -11.90
N PRO A 199 13.05 0.41 -11.85
CA PRO A 199 13.55 1.06 -10.64
C PRO A 199 12.76 2.34 -10.30
N SER A 200 11.43 2.24 -10.14
CA SER A 200 10.53 3.39 -9.94
C SER A 200 10.39 3.80 -8.46
N PHE A 201 10.37 2.82 -7.55
CA PHE A 201 10.30 2.95 -6.09
C PHE A 201 9.46 4.13 -5.57
N THR A 202 8.17 4.16 -5.91
CA THR A 202 7.29 5.28 -5.57
C THR A 202 5.84 4.84 -5.37
N CYS A 203 5.13 5.47 -4.43
CA CYS A 203 3.70 5.23 -4.24
C CYS A 203 2.81 6.03 -5.20
N THR A 204 3.42 6.82 -6.09
CA THR A 204 2.77 7.63 -7.12
C THR A 204 3.27 7.24 -8.52
N PRO A 205 3.10 5.97 -8.95
CA PRO A 205 3.65 5.47 -10.22
C PRO A 205 3.15 6.25 -11.44
N TYR A 206 1.93 6.79 -11.37
CA TYR A 206 1.31 7.68 -12.36
C TYR A 206 2.01 9.03 -12.54
N LEU A 207 2.90 9.43 -11.62
CA LEU A 207 3.78 10.60 -11.77
C LEU A 207 5.19 10.22 -12.25
N SER A 208 5.46 8.92 -12.43
CA SER A 208 6.80 8.39 -12.74
C SER A 208 6.75 7.39 -13.91
N GLY A 209 5.89 7.67 -14.90
CA GLY A 209 5.87 6.98 -16.20
C GLY A 209 4.86 5.84 -16.34
N ASN A 210 4.33 5.28 -15.25
CA ASN A 210 3.28 4.26 -15.31
C ASN A 210 1.90 4.92 -15.19
N LEU A 211 1.47 5.54 -16.30
CA LEU A 211 0.22 6.27 -16.44
C LEU A 211 -0.74 5.49 -17.36
N PRO A 212 -1.69 4.72 -16.81
CA PRO A 212 -2.65 3.97 -17.62
C PRO A 212 -3.71 4.89 -18.24
N ARG A 213 -4.44 4.34 -19.21
CA ARG A 213 -5.55 4.98 -19.92
C ARG A 213 -6.87 4.73 -19.21
N TYR A 214 -7.87 5.53 -19.56
CA TYR A 214 -9.25 5.30 -19.16
C TYR A 214 -9.70 3.88 -19.57
N ALA A 215 -10.39 3.20 -18.67
CA ALA A 215 -10.88 1.83 -18.80
C ALA A 215 -9.83 0.72 -18.99
N GLU A 216 -8.56 1.05 -18.87
CA GLU A 216 -7.49 0.07 -18.95
C GLU A 216 -7.45 -0.81 -17.68
N HIS A 217 -7.32 -2.13 -17.86
CA HIS A 217 -7.16 -3.06 -16.75
C HIS A 217 -5.69 -3.14 -16.33
N ILE A 218 -5.44 -2.93 -15.04
CA ILE A 218 -4.11 -2.99 -14.40
C ILE A 218 -4.23 -3.76 -13.08
N SER A 219 -3.11 -4.13 -12.47
CA SER A 219 -3.12 -4.80 -11.15
C SER A 219 -2.15 -4.11 -10.19
N TRP A 220 -2.67 -3.20 -9.37
CA TRP A 220 -1.87 -2.33 -8.50
C TRP A 220 -2.15 -2.63 -7.02
N GLY A 221 -1.09 -2.69 -6.21
CA GLY A 221 -1.21 -3.01 -4.79
C GLY A 221 -1.06 -1.83 -3.83
N GLU A 222 -0.66 -0.65 -4.32
CA GLU A 222 -0.53 0.55 -3.47
C GLU A 222 -1.89 1.21 -3.26
N SER A 223 -2.39 1.20 -2.03
CA SER A 223 -3.77 1.60 -1.72
C SER A 223 -4.12 3.02 -2.17
N SER A 224 -3.20 3.99 -2.01
CA SER A 224 -3.46 5.36 -2.49
C SER A 224 -3.39 5.48 -4.01
N ALA A 225 -2.57 4.66 -4.67
CA ALA A 225 -2.47 4.66 -6.12
C ALA A 225 -3.69 3.98 -6.76
N VAL A 226 -4.19 2.90 -6.15
CA VAL A 226 -5.45 2.22 -6.52
C VAL A 226 -6.61 3.20 -6.48
N SER A 227 -6.80 3.88 -5.34
CA SER A 227 -7.88 4.86 -5.18
C SER A 227 -7.76 6.01 -6.18
N TYR A 228 -6.54 6.53 -6.39
CA TYR A 228 -6.29 7.59 -7.37
C TYR A 228 -6.57 7.13 -8.81
N VAL A 229 -6.10 5.96 -9.22
CA VAL A 229 -6.20 5.51 -10.62
C VAL A 229 -7.62 5.10 -10.99
N ASN A 230 -8.36 4.48 -10.08
CA ASN A 230 -9.78 4.19 -10.29
C ASN A 230 -10.58 5.50 -10.43
N SER A 231 -10.24 6.53 -9.64
CA SER A 231 -11.02 7.77 -9.55
C SER A 231 -10.61 8.82 -10.58
N ALA A 232 -9.35 9.26 -10.56
CA ALA A 232 -8.86 10.39 -11.35
C ALA A 232 -8.52 10.01 -12.79
N ILE A 233 -8.16 8.75 -13.05
CA ILE A 233 -7.77 8.25 -14.38
C ILE A 233 -8.89 7.41 -15.00
N GLY A 234 -9.64 6.65 -14.19
CA GLY A 234 -10.66 5.71 -14.66
C GLY A 234 -10.09 4.38 -15.15
N ALA A 235 -8.87 4.02 -14.74
CA ALA A 235 -8.36 2.66 -14.94
C ALA A 235 -9.08 1.69 -13.98
N ARG A 236 -8.85 0.38 -14.17
CA ARG A 236 -9.57 -0.69 -13.47
C ARG A 236 -8.58 -1.58 -12.73
N THR A 237 -8.60 -1.50 -11.40
CA THR A 237 -7.82 -2.37 -10.50
C THR A 237 -8.52 -2.51 -9.16
N ASN A 238 -8.44 -3.70 -8.58
CA ASN A 238 -8.72 -3.90 -7.16
C ASN A 238 -7.55 -3.40 -6.31
N ARG A 239 -7.72 -3.42 -4.98
CA ARG A 239 -6.60 -3.30 -4.03
C ARG A 239 -5.84 -4.62 -3.90
N GLU A 240 -4.79 -4.77 -4.67
CA GLU A 240 -4.08 -6.06 -4.80
C GLU A 240 -3.03 -6.30 -3.70
N GLY A 241 -2.84 -7.56 -3.31
CA GLY A 241 -1.77 -7.97 -2.40
C GLY A 241 -0.39 -7.96 -3.06
N GLY A 242 0.68 -7.70 -2.29
CA GLY A 242 2.05 -7.63 -2.81
C GLY A 242 2.49 -8.91 -3.53
N THR A 243 2.21 -10.08 -2.94
CA THR A 243 2.50 -11.39 -3.56
C THR A 243 1.69 -11.60 -4.84
N LYS A 244 0.41 -11.23 -4.85
CA LYS A 244 -0.45 -11.26 -6.05
C LYS A 244 0.09 -10.41 -7.17
N THR A 245 0.52 -9.19 -6.89
CA THR A 245 1.08 -8.31 -7.93
C THR A 245 2.32 -8.91 -8.59
N ILE A 246 3.17 -9.65 -7.86
CA ILE A 246 4.31 -10.37 -8.44
C ILE A 246 3.83 -11.52 -9.35
N ALA A 247 2.85 -12.30 -8.90
CA ALA A 247 2.25 -13.35 -9.71
C ALA A 247 1.63 -12.79 -11.01
N VAL A 248 0.85 -11.71 -10.91
CA VAL A 248 0.25 -11.03 -12.06
C VAL A 248 1.32 -10.41 -12.97
N ALA A 249 2.41 -9.87 -12.44
CA ALA A 249 3.50 -9.33 -13.26
C ALA A 249 4.16 -10.40 -14.13
N ALA A 250 4.30 -11.62 -13.60
CA ALA A 250 4.85 -12.77 -14.30
C ALA A 250 3.88 -13.42 -15.28
N VAL A 251 2.58 -13.48 -14.93
CA VAL A 251 1.56 -14.17 -15.72
C VAL A 251 0.92 -13.26 -16.78
N GLY A 252 0.72 -11.98 -16.47
CA GLY A 252 0.11 -10.96 -17.35
C GLY A 252 -1.41 -10.86 -17.27
N TYR A 253 -2.05 -11.61 -16.37
CA TYR A 253 -3.50 -11.68 -16.20
C TYR A 253 -3.88 -11.56 -14.72
N THR A 254 -5.01 -10.92 -14.44
CA THR A 254 -5.63 -10.88 -13.11
C THR A 254 -7.07 -11.39 -13.19
N PRO A 255 -7.64 -12.00 -12.12
CA PRO A 255 -9.05 -12.36 -12.10
C PRO A 255 -9.96 -11.14 -12.36
N LEU A 256 -11.01 -11.33 -13.14
CA LEU A 256 -11.96 -10.28 -13.51
C LEU A 256 -13.11 -10.21 -12.49
N TYR A 257 -12.97 -9.34 -11.48
CA TYR A 257 -13.95 -9.12 -10.41
C TYR A 257 -13.79 -7.72 -9.79
N GLY A 258 -14.66 -7.38 -8.84
CA GLY A 258 -14.52 -6.16 -8.03
C GLY A 258 -14.51 -4.91 -8.90
N MET A 259 -13.55 -4.01 -8.67
CA MET A 259 -13.37 -2.74 -9.36
C MET A 259 -13.02 -2.86 -10.85
N HIS A 260 -12.80 -4.08 -11.37
CA HIS A 260 -12.75 -4.30 -12.80
C HIS A 260 -14.12 -4.29 -13.50
N LEU A 261 -15.21 -4.39 -12.74
CA LEU A 261 -16.58 -4.48 -13.23
C LEU A 261 -17.30 -3.14 -13.04
N ASP A 262 -17.99 -2.65 -14.07
CA ASP A 262 -18.64 -1.33 -14.09
C ASP A 262 -19.74 -1.19 -13.02
N GLU A 263 -20.44 -2.28 -12.72
CA GLU A 263 -21.50 -2.35 -11.70
C GLU A 263 -20.96 -2.10 -10.28
N ASN A 264 -19.71 -2.46 -10.02
CA ASN A 264 -19.08 -2.33 -8.70
C ASN A 264 -18.44 -0.96 -8.48
N ARG A 265 -18.55 -0.05 -9.46
CA ARG A 265 -17.92 1.29 -9.44
C ARG A 265 -18.93 2.41 -9.19
N ASN A 266 -20.20 2.05 -8.96
CA ASN A 266 -21.28 3.00 -8.69
C ASN A 266 -21.11 3.65 -7.30
N PRO A 267 -21.28 4.98 -7.17
CA PRO A 267 -21.17 5.64 -5.88
C PRO A 267 -22.25 5.12 -4.91
N SER A 268 -21.82 4.78 -3.70
CA SER A 268 -22.70 4.25 -2.64
C SER A 268 -23.05 5.29 -1.57
N LEU A 269 -22.32 6.41 -1.54
CA LEU A 269 -22.49 7.49 -0.56
C LEU A 269 -22.22 8.85 -1.20
N GLU A 270 -23.17 9.77 -1.12
CA GLU A 270 -22.93 11.18 -1.40
C GLU A 270 -22.38 11.88 -0.17
N VAL A 271 -21.31 12.64 -0.36
CA VAL A 271 -20.65 13.43 0.69
C VAL A 271 -20.70 14.89 0.26
N VAL A 272 -21.59 15.66 0.87
CA VAL A 272 -21.66 17.10 0.70
C VAL A 272 -20.54 17.73 1.52
N ALA A 273 -19.46 18.15 0.82
CA ALA A 273 -18.29 18.71 1.45
C ALA A 273 -18.53 20.16 1.90
N PRO A 274 -17.93 20.59 3.03
CA PRO A 274 -17.93 22.00 3.41
C PRO A 274 -17.02 22.81 2.47
N GLU A 275 -17.06 24.14 2.58
CA GLU A 275 -16.15 25.00 1.79
C GLU A 275 -14.69 24.83 2.25
N ILE A 276 -13.97 23.93 1.59
CA ILE A 276 -12.55 23.63 1.84
C ILE A 276 -11.66 24.05 0.68
N ARG A 277 -10.43 24.46 0.98
CA ARG A 277 -9.46 24.96 0.01
C ARG A 277 -8.06 24.40 0.21
N ASP A 278 -7.64 24.19 1.45
CA ASP A 278 -6.32 23.67 1.78
C ASP A 278 -6.27 22.15 1.54
N THR A 279 -5.14 21.64 1.09
CA THR A 279 -4.92 20.21 0.86
C THR A 279 -5.12 19.39 2.14
N ILE A 280 -4.81 19.95 3.32
CA ILE A 280 -5.04 19.25 4.59
C ILE A 280 -6.53 18.97 4.85
N GLU A 281 -7.42 19.89 4.47
CA GLU A 281 -8.87 19.72 4.64
C GLU A 281 -9.40 18.58 3.74
N TYR A 282 -8.76 18.33 2.59
CA TYR A 282 -9.07 17.17 1.74
C TYR A 282 -8.60 15.85 2.38
N TYR A 283 -7.43 15.85 3.04
CA TYR A 283 -6.99 14.69 3.82
C TYR A 283 -7.96 14.41 4.98
N GLU A 284 -8.36 15.43 5.73
CA GLU A 284 -9.29 15.31 6.87
C GLU A 284 -10.65 14.78 6.41
N LEU A 285 -11.21 15.35 5.33
CA LEU A 285 -12.51 14.95 4.79
C LEU A 285 -12.54 13.46 4.39
N ALA A 286 -11.58 13.02 3.59
CA ALA A 286 -11.56 11.63 3.15
C ALA A 286 -11.17 10.66 4.27
N TYR A 287 -10.38 11.11 5.26
CA TYR A 287 -10.05 10.30 6.43
C TYR A 287 -11.31 10.02 7.25
N LEU A 288 -12.08 11.07 7.58
CA LEU A 288 -13.36 10.97 8.29
C LEU A 288 -14.32 10.02 7.58
N VAL A 289 -14.55 10.24 6.28
CA VAL A 289 -15.44 9.38 5.49
C VAL A 289 -14.99 7.92 5.50
N GLY A 290 -13.69 7.64 5.41
CA GLY A 290 -13.23 6.26 5.49
C GLY A 290 -13.39 5.64 6.88
N GLN A 291 -13.26 6.40 7.97
CA GLN A 291 -13.52 5.87 9.32
C GLN A 291 -15.00 5.54 9.53
N GLU A 292 -15.90 6.44 9.12
CA GLU A 292 -17.34 6.29 9.38
C GLU A 292 -18.05 5.39 8.35
N HIS A 293 -17.52 5.34 7.13
CA HIS A 293 -18.11 4.62 6.01
C HIS A 293 -17.05 3.78 5.27
N PRO A 294 -16.47 2.77 5.94
CA PRO A 294 -15.46 1.90 5.32
C PRO A 294 -16.04 1.17 4.10
N ASN A 295 -15.20 0.94 3.09
CA ASN A 295 -15.53 0.30 1.81
C ASN A 295 -16.61 1.03 0.97
N SER A 296 -17.03 2.23 1.36
CA SER A 296 -17.92 3.04 0.54
C SER A 296 -17.20 3.56 -0.71
N ILE A 297 -17.99 3.92 -1.72
CA ILE A 297 -17.53 4.63 -2.93
C ILE A 297 -18.15 6.03 -2.84
N PRO A 298 -17.46 7.00 -2.22
CA PRO A 298 -18.01 8.32 -2.01
C PRO A 298 -18.07 9.12 -3.31
N ILE A 299 -19.14 9.88 -3.50
CA ILE A 299 -19.20 10.99 -4.45
C ILE A 299 -19.15 12.30 -3.67
N TYR A 300 -18.06 13.04 -3.83
CA TYR A 300 -17.85 14.32 -3.16
C TYR A 300 -18.47 15.45 -3.97
N THR A 301 -19.43 16.16 -3.38
CA THR A 301 -20.06 17.36 -3.95
C THR A 301 -19.63 18.61 -3.17
N GLY A 302 -19.67 19.78 -3.81
CA GLY A 302 -19.29 21.05 -3.17
C GLY A 302 -17.78 21.38 -3.15
N LEU A 303 -16.91 20.47 -3.59
CA LEU A 303 -15.47 20.71 -3.66
C LEU A 303 -15.11 21.81 -4.68
N LYS A 304 -14.28 22.76 -4.25
CA LYS A 304 -13.76 23.85 -5.09
C LYS A 304 -12.31 23.59 -5.50
N GLU A 305 -12.02 23.77 -6.79
CA GLU A 305 -10.67 23.73 -7.37
C GLU A 305 -9.88 22.44 -7.05
N PRO A 306 -10.42 21.24 -7.36
CA PRO A 306 -9.66 20.01 -7.23
C PRO A 306 -8.46 20.04 -8.20
N ASN A 307 -7.30 19.69 -7.69
CA ASN A 307 -6.05 19.60 -8.42
C ASN A 307 -5.29 18.33 -8.02
N LEU A 308 -4.16 18.06 -8.66
CA LEU A 308 -3.41 16.82 -8.45
C LEU A 308 -3.09 16.55 -6.95
N PRO A 309 -2.50 17.47 -6.16
CA PRO A 309 -2.27 17.26 -4.73
C PRO A 309 -3.53 16.94 -3.92
N LYS A 310 -4.64 17.64 -4.18
CA LYS A 310 -5.93 17.43 -3.49
C LYS A 310 -6.55 16.07 -3.84
N LEU A 311 -6.46 15.64 -5.09
CA LEU A 311 -6.91 14.30 -5.52
C LEU A 311 -6.06 13.20 -4.87
N LYS A 312 -4.73 13.39 -4.80
CA LYS A 312 -3.84 12.48 -4.05
C LYS A 312 -4.23 12.40 -2.58
N ALA A 313 -4.59 13.53 -1.96
CA ALA A 313 -4.99 13.60 -0.56
C ALA A 313 -6.25 12.78 -0.29
N LEU A 314 -7.31 12.94 -1.10
CA LEU A 314 -8.54 12.15 -1.00
C LEU A 314 -8.26 10.66 -1.13
N ALA A 315 -7.51 10.27 -2.17
CA ALA A 315 -7.13 8.89 -2.43
C ALA A 315 -6.35 8.27 -1.25
N ALA A 316 -5.37 8.99 -0.72
CA ALA A 316 -4.52 8.49 0.35
C ALA A 316 -5.24 8.37 1.69
N ALA A 317 -5.99 9.41 2.08
CA ALA A 317 -6.71 9.43 3.33
C ALA A 317 -7.77 8.33 3.38
N GLY A 318 -8.69 8.30 2.41
CA GLY A 318 -9.80 7.35 2.38
C GLY A 318 -9.35 5.90 2.28
N ALA A 319 -8.32 5.63 1.47
CA ALA A 319 -7.76 4.29 1.37
C ALA A 319 -7.09 3.84 2.69
N SER A 320 -6.48 4.77 3.43
CA SER A 320 -5.80 4.46 4.68
C SER A 320 -6.75 4.33 5.87
N SER A 321 -7.83 5.11 5.96
CA SER A 321 -8.79 5.07 7.06
C SER A 321 -9.85 3.99 6.88
N GLY A 322 -10.36 3.82 5.66
CA GLY A 322 -11.57 3.02 5.41
C GLY A 322 -11.52 2.09 4.21
N SER A 323 -10.34 1.83 3.64
CA SER A 323 -10.21 0.98 2.44
C SER A 323 -11.03 1.49 1.23
N ILE A 324 -11.15 2.81 1.08
CA ILE A 324 -11.82 3.42 -0.08
C ILE A 324 -10.98 3.23 -1.35
N GLU A 325 -11.40 2.31 -2.22
CA GLU A 325 -10.70 1.97 -3.47
C GLU A 325 -11.05 2.88 -4.65
N MET A 326 -12.08 3.71 -4.52
CA MET A 326 -12.54 4.62 -5.55
C MET A 326 -13.41 5.73 -4.93
N TYR A 327 -13.37 6.92 -5.52
CA TYR A 327 -14.26 8.03 -5.24
C TYR A 327 -14.64 8.76 -6.54
N HIS A 328 -15.70 9.55 -6.47
CA HIS A 328 -16.18 10.37 -7.58
C HIS A 328 -16.17 11.86 -7.21
N ILE A 329 -15.88 12.71 -8.18
CA ILE A 329 -16.06 14.17 -8.09
C ILE A 329 -16.74 14.62 -9.39
N PRO A 330 -17.97 15.16 -9.33
CA PRO A 330 -18.68 15.62 -10.52
C PRO A 330 -17.83 16.56 -11.38
N LYS A 331 -17.84 16.33 -12.71
CA LYS A 331 -17.10 17.11 -13.72
C LYS A 331 -15.57 17.02 -13.63
N VAL A 332 -15.02 16.18 -12.74
CA VAL A 332 -13.58 16.07 -12.50
C VAL A 332 -13.10 14.63 -12.70
N THR A 333 -13.75 13.65 -12.08
CA THR A 333 -13.45 12.23 -12.33
C THR A 333 -14.18 11.75 -13.59
N PRO A 334 -13.54 10.99 -14.50
CA PRO A 334 -14.11 10.64 -15.79
C PRO A 334 -15.37 9.77 -15.69
N GLU A 335 -15.48 8.94 -14.65
CA GLU A 335 -16.62 8.04 -14.42
C GLU A 335 -17.70 8.64 -13.51
N ALA A 336 -17.63 9.95 -13.20
CA ALA A 336 -18.53 10.59 -12.24
C ALA A 336 -20.00 10.39 -12.62
N LYS A 337 -20.70 9.51 -11.89
CA LYS A 337 -22.16 9.41 -11.91
C LYS A 337 -22.75 10.46 -10.98
N THR A 338 -24.05 10.76 -11.10
CA THR A 338 -24.66 11.92 -10.41
C THR A 338 -25.49 11.57 -9.19
N ARG A 339 -25.61 10.29 -8.81
CA ARG A 339 -26.52 9.87 -7.73
C ARG A 339 -25.95 8.70 -6.93
N ALA A 340 -25.94 8.87 -5.60
CA ALA A 340 -25.80 7.80 -4.62
C ALA A 340 -27.15 7.59 -3.90
N SER A 341 -27.33 6.43 -3.26
CA SER A 341 -28.56 6.10 -2.52
C SER A 341 -28.61 6.70 -1.11
N LYS A 342 -27.45 7.02 -0.53
CA LYS A 342 -27.29 7.64 0.79
C LYS A 342 -26.55 8.97 0.64
N SER A 343 -26.84 9.93 1.51
CA SER A 343 -26.20 11.25 1.49
C SER A 343 -25.88 11.71 2.91
N ILE A 344 -24.68 12.25 3.11
CA ILE A 344 -24.22 12.87 4.36
C ILE A 344 -23.69 14.27 4.07
N SER A 345 -23.74 15.14 5.08
CA SER A 345 -23.15 16.48 5.01
C SER A 345 -22.07 16.59 6.07
N VAL A 346 -20.88 17.03 5.65
CA VAL A 346 -19.74 17.21 6.55
C VAL A 346 -19.56 18.71 6.80
N ASN A 347 -19.34 19.09 8.05
CA ASN A 347 -19.07 20.47 8.42
C ASN A 347 -17.58 20.65 8.80
N LYS A 348 -17.12 21.90 8.92
CA LYS A 348 -15.70 22.19 9.23
C LYS A 348 -15.25 21.73 10.61
N LYS A 349 -16.16 21.65 11.59
CA LYS A 349 -15.83 21.19 12.94
C LYS A 349 -15.48 19.71 12.94
N ASP A 350 -16.15 18.91 12.10
CA ASP A 350 -15.86 17.48 11.96
C ASP A 350 -14.42 17.26 11.45
N LEU A 351 -13.95 18.10 10.52
CA LEU A 351 -12.58 18.04 9.99
C LEU A 351 -11.52 18.35 11.06
N ALA A 352 -11.78 19.32 11.93
CA ALA A 352 -10.89 19.64 13.04
C ALA A 352 -10.76 18.47 14.03
N GLY A 353 -11.84 17.71 14.25
CA GLY A 353 -11.84 16.52 15.11
C GLY A 353 -10.87 15.44 14.61
N VAL A 354 -10.74 15.25 13.30
CA VAL A 354 -9.75 14.32 12.71
C VAL A 354 -8.33 14.71 13.07
N ARG A 355 -8.03 16.01 13.03
CA ARG A 355 -6.70 16.53 13.35
C ARG A 355 -6.35 16.33 14.82
N GLU A 356 -7.31 16.58 15.70
CA GLU A 356 -7.18 16.35 17.15
C GLU A 356 -6.98 14.85 17.45
N GLU A 357 -7.75 13.96 16.81
CA GLU A 357 -7.61 12.51 17.00
C GLU A 357 -6.22 11.98 16.59
N LEU A 358 -5.72 12.46 15.44
CA LEU A 358 -4.47 11.96 14.88
C LEU A 358 -3.24 12.53 15.57
N SER A 359 -3.35 13.69 16.23
CA SER A 359 -2.25 14.36 16.91
C SER A 359 -2.10 13.88 18.36
N THR A 360 -0.92 13.36 18.72
CA THR A 360 -0.60 12.88 20.09
C THR A 360 0.23 13.87 20.90
N PHE A 361 0.71 14.94 20.27
CA PHE A 361 1.46 16.01 20.93
C PHE A 361 1.25 17.34 20.21
N ASP A 362 1.65 18.43 20.87
CA ASP A 362 1.67 19.79 20.32
C ASP A 362 3.06 20.40 20.54
N GLY A 363 3.81 20.61 19.46
CA GLY A 363 5.17 21.16 19.51
C GLY A 363 6.28 20.19 19.95
N GLY A 364 7.54 20.62 19.78
CA GLY A 364 8.70 19.80 20.20
C GLY A 364 9.01 18.60 19.31
N THR A 365 8.66 18.68 18.02
CA THR A 365 8.95 17.65 17.01
C THR A 365 10.46 17.35 16.90
N ASP A 366 10.79 16.08 16.66
CA ASP A 366 12.15 15.63 16.31
C ASP A 366 12.40 15.80 14.81
N LEU A 367 11.37 15.49 14.01
CA LEU A 367 11.46 15.41 12.56
C LEU A 367 10.15 15.86 11.91
N VAL A 368 10.25 16.77 10.96
CA VAL A 368 9.15 17.09 10.04
C VAL A 368 9.28 16.22 8.79
N VAL A 369 8.23 15.47 8.44
CA VAL A 369 8.18 14.65 7.23
C VAL A 369 7.06 15.13 6.30
N LEU A 370 7.39 15.32 5.02
CA LEU A 370 6.44 15.70 3.97
C LEU A 370 6.57 14.72 2.80
N GLY A 371 5.47 14.47 2.08
CA GLY A 371 5.47 13.57 0.91
C GLY A 371 4.88 12.19 1.16
N CYS A 372 3.71 12.12 1.81
CA CYS A 372 2.91 10.90 1.88
C CYS A 372 1.49 11.16 1.36
N PRO A 373 1.17 10.82 0.10
CA PRO A 373 2.02 10.17 -0.91
C PRO A 373 3.17 11.05 -1.39
N HIS A 374 4.19 10.43 -2.01
CA HIS A 374 5.40 11.09 -2.53
C HIS A 374 5.12 12.44 -3.20
N MET A 375 5.90 13.46 -2.83
CA MET A 375 5.70 14.83 -3.30
C MET A 375 5.76 14.88 -4.83
N SER A 376 4.76 15.55 -5.41
CA SER A 376 4.74 15.93 -6.82
C SER A 376 5.54 17.21 -7.06
N LEU A 377 5.83 17.52 -8.33
CA LEU A 377 6.44 18.78 -8.72
C LEU A 377 5.61 20.01 -8.27
N GLN A 378 4.28 19.90 -8.24
CA GLN A 378 3.41 20.99 -7.78
C GLN A 378 3.58 21.26 -6.28
N GLU A 379 3.66 20.22 -5.46
CA GLU A 379 3.90 20.33 -4.01
C GLU A 379 5.30 20.90 -3.71
N PHE A 380 6.32 20.53 -4.51
CA PHE A 380 7.65 21.15 -4.40
C PHE A 380 7.62 22.64 -4.73
N LYS A 381 6.90 23.06 -5.78
CA LYS A 381 6.73 24.48 -6.14
C LYS A 381 6.05 25.26 -5.02
N GLU A 382 4.99 24.72 -4.46
CA GLU A 382 4.27 25.34 -3.33
C GLU A 382 5.18 25.50 -2.11
N LEU A 383 5.89 24.42 -1.73
CA LEU A 383 6.82 24.46 -0.61
C LEU A 383 7.95 25.48 -0.85
N ALA A 384 8.56 25.51 -2.04
CA ALA A 384 9.62 26.45 -2.38
C ALA A 384 9.20 27.91 -2.24
N ILE A 385 7.94 28.23 -2.55
CA ILE A 385 7.38 29.58 -2.34
C ILE A 385 7.27 29.87 -0.83
N LEU A 386 6.75 28.93 -0.05
CA LEU A 386 6.54 29.13 1.40
C LEU A 386 7.84 29.27 2.19
N VAL A 387 8.90 28.58 1.78
CA VAL A 387 10.19 28.57 2.48
C VAL A 387 11.17 29.63 2.03
N LYS A 388 10.85 30.41 0.99
CA LYS A 388 11.72 31.47 0.48
C LYS A 388 12.03 32.50 1.57
N GLY A 389 13.33 32.74 1.82
CA GLY A 389 13.80 33.67 2.86
C GLY A 389 13.57 33.17 4.28
N ARG A 390 13.51 31.85 4.47
CA ARG A 390 13.37 31.21 5.79
C ARG A 390 14.46 30.16 5.99
N LYS A 391 14.75 29.85 7.26
CA LYS A 391 15.56 28.70 7.69
C LYS A 391 14.76 27.77 8.58
N ALA A 392 14.89 26.48 8.35
CA ALA A 392 14.33 25.45 9.21
C ALA A 392 14.96 25.51 10.62
N LEU A 393 14.11 25.40 11.65
CA LEU A 393 14.52 25.28 13.06
C LEU A 393 14.65 23.82 13.49
N LYS A 394 14.09 22.91 12.70
CA LYS A 394 14.05 21.46 12.91
C LYS A 394 14.50 20.73 11.66
N THR A 395 14.71 19.42 11.76
CA THR A 395 15.03 18.60 10.60
C THR A 395 13.78 18.44 9.72
N PHE A 396 13.90 18.76 8.44
CA PHE A 396 12.85 18.56 7.43
C PHE A 396 13.28 17.50 6.43
N TRP A 397 12.50 16.41 6.33
CA TRP A 397 12.67 15.36 5.34
C TRP A 397 11.51 15.36 4.35
N LEU A 398 11.84 15.56 3.08
CA LEU A 398 10.90 15.57 1.97
C LEU A 398 11.05 14.27 1.19
N TYR A 399 9.96 13.54 0.98
CA TYR A 399 9.97 12.24 0.33
C TYR A 399 9.34 12.33 -1.07
N THR A 400 10.03 11.81 -2.08
CA THR A 400 9.57 11.84 -3.47
C THR A 400 10.11 10.67 -4.30
N SER A 401 9.74 10.57 -5.57
CA SER A 401 10.35 9.60 -6.48
C SER A 401 11.65 10.16 -7.09
N ARG A 402 12.55 9.26 -7.52
CA ARG A 402 13.77 9.66 -8.26
C ARG A 402 13.42 10.50 -9.49
N THR A 403 12.36 10.14 -10.21
CA THR A 403 11.86 10.88 -11.38
C THR A 403 11.53 12.34 -11.04
N ILE A 404 10.78 12.58 -9.97
CA ILE A 404 10.41 13.96 -9.59
C ILE A 404 11.63 14.71 -9.03
N LEU A 405 12.49 14.04 -8.27
CA LEU A 405 13.74 14.65 -7.78
C LEU A 405 14.59 15.18 -8.95
N SER A 406 14.78 14.38 -10.01
CA SER A 406 15.54 14.79 -11.19
C SER A 406 14.92 15.97 -11.95
N LEU A 407 13.61 16.23 -11.82
CA LEU A 407 12.96 17.41 -12.38
C LEU A 407 13.14 18.67 -11.53
N VAL A 408 13.47 18.51 -10.24
CA VAL A 408 13.61 19.60 -9.29
C VAL A 408 15.08 19.99 -9.12
N GLU A 409 16.01 19.02 -9.12
CA GLU A 409 17.44 19.27 -8.96
C GLU A 409 17.99 20.28 -9.98
N GLY A 410 18.87 21.18 -9.52
CA GLY A 410 19.44 22.24 -10.36
C GLY A 410 18.51 23.42 -10.68
N THR A 411 17.25 23.39 -10.23
CA THR A 411 16.30 24.50 -10.44
C THR A 411 16.28 25.50 -9.27
N SER A 412 15.56 26.62 -9.44
CA SER A 412 15.30 27.58 -8.35
C SER A 412 14.46 26.98 -7.21
N ILE A 413 13.63 25.97 -7.51
CA ILE A 413 12.88 25.21 -6.51
C ILE A 413 13.87 24.48 -5.61
N TRP A 414 14.82 23.75 -6.21
CA TRP A 414 15.87 23.06 -5.46
C TRP A 414 16.70 24.03 -4.61
N ALA A 415 17.12 25.16 -5.17
CA ALA A 415 17.86 26.17 -4.43
C ALA A 415 17.09 26.67 -3.21
N ALA A 416 15.78 26.94 -3.33
CA ALA A 416 14.94 27.35 -2.22
C ALA A 416 14.86 26.28 -1.12
N ILE A 417 14.63 25.02 -1.49
CA ILE A 417 14.55 23.88 -0.55
C ILE A 417 15.88 23.65 0.18
N ARG A 418 17.01 23.74 -0.54
CA ARG A 418 18.34 23.58 0.05
C ARG A 418 18.72 24.74 0.95
N ASN A 419 18.42 25.97 0.53
CA ASN A 419 18.63 27.16 1.35
C ASN A 419 17.79 27.11 2.63
N PHE A 420 16.57 26.59 2.58
CA PHE A 420 15.75 26.38 3.77
C PHE A 420 16.37 25.38 4.76
N GLY A 421 17.18 24.44 4.26
CA GLY A 421 17.84 23.41 5.07
C GLY A 421 17.16 22.04 5.04
N ALA A 422 16.18 21.82 4.14
CA ALA A 422 15.52 20.53 4.03
C ALA A 422 16.36 19.48 3.29
N LYS A 423 16.22 18.22 3.72
CA LYS A 423 16.75 17.05 3.01
C LYS A 423 15.64 16.43 2.17
N VAL A 424 15.97 16.06 0.94
CA VAL A 424 15.06 15.35 0.03
C VAL A 424 15.55 13.92 -0.09
N TRP A 425 14.68 12.95 0.13
CA TRP A 425 14.95 11.52 -0.01
C TRP A 425 14.10 10.95 -1.14
N ALA A 426 14.73 10.12 -1.98
CA ALA A 426 14.04 9.42 -3.05
C ALA A 426 14.01 7.91 -2.78
N ASP A 427 13.13 7.21 -3.47
CA ASP A 427 12.94 5.75 -3.43
C ASP A 427 12.44 5.20 -2.09
N THR A 428 12.21 6.06 -1.09
CA THR A 428 11.81 5.66 0.26
C THR A 428 10.60 6.42 0.77
N CYS A 429 9.94 5.87 1.78
CA CYS A 429 8.84 6.52 2.48
C CYS A 429 9.05 6.45 4.00
N MET A 430 8.65 7.50 4.71
CA MET A 430 8.71 7.61 6.18
C MET A 430 8.00 6.46 6.88
N VAL A 431 6.91 5.93 6.32
CA VAL A 431 6.11 4.85 6.92
C VAL A 431 6.85 3.52 6.89
N VAL A 432 7.71 3.31 5.90
CA VAL A 432 8.41 2.04 5.66
C VAL A 432 9.91 2.09 5.97
N SER A 433 10.40 3.24 6.45
CA SER A 433 11.74 3.43 7.00
C SER A 433 11.78 3.09 8.50
N PRO A 434 12.89 2.58 9.04
CA PRO A 434 13.04 2.21 10.45
C PRO A 434 13.34 3.43 11.34
N LEU A 435 12.50 4.46 11.30
CA LEU A 435 12.73 5.74 12.00
C LEU A 435 12.87 5.58 13.52
N GLU A 436 12.16 4.62 14.10
CA GLU A 436 12.22 4.21 15.50
C GLU A 436 13.61 3.68 15.89
N GLU A 437 14.25 2.87 15.03
CA GLU A 437 15.61 2.38 15.24
C GLU A 437 16.64 3.49 15.07
N MET A 438 16.27 4.56 14.37
CA MET A 438 17.08 5.76 14.15
C MET A 438 16.91 6.80 15.28
N GLY A 439 16.16 6.47 16.33
CA GLY A 439 15.98 7.31 17.52
C GLY A 439 14.92 8.40 17.39
N ILE A 440 14.14 8.43 16.32
CA ILE A 440 13.02 9.36 16.14
C ILE A 440 11.84 8.90 16.98
N LYS A 441 11.20 9.81 17.71
CA LYS A 441 10.02 9.51 18.53
C LYS A 441 8.81 10.36 18.14
N LYS A 442 9.03 11.65 17.88
CA LYS A 442 7.98 12.64 17.56
C LYS A 442 8.11 13.17 16.14
N VAL A 443 7.07 12.97 15.34
CA VAL A 443 7.06 13.36 13.92
C VAL A 443 5.92 14.33 13.63
N THR A 444 6.20 15.42 12.92
CA THR A 444 5.15 16.29 12.38
C THR A 444 4.95 16.02 10.89
N THR A 445 3.70 15.92 10.44
CA THR A 445 3.36 15.68 9.02
C THR A 445 2.11 16.47 8.61
N ASN A 446 1.89 16.60 7.30
CA ASN A 446 0.67 17.18 6.71
C ASN A 446 -0.23 16.13 6.02
N SER A 447 -0.07 14.87 6.39
CA SER A 447 -0.79 13.75 5.77
C SER A 447 -1.43 12.86 6.83
N THR A 448 -2.75 12.68 6.74
CA THR A 448 -3.50 11.77 7.62
C THR A 448 -3.05 10.31 7.44
N LYS A 449 -2.68 9.91 6.22
CA LYS A 449 -2.11 8.60 5.92
C LYS A 449 -0.77 8.38 6.65
N ALA A 450 0.14 9.37 6.57
CA ALA A 450 1.39 9.28 7.34
C ALA A 450 1.11 9.25 8.84
N ALA A 451 0.23 10.10 9.34
CA ALA A 451 -0.08 10.16 10.77
C ALA A 451 -0.62 8.83 11.31
N LYS A 452 -1.58 8.22 10.62
CA LYS A 452 -2.12 6.91 10.98
C LYS A 452 -1.04 5.83 11.00
N TYR A 453 -0.23 5.73 9.95
CA TYR A 453 0.71 4.60 9.83
C TYR A 453 2.00 4.77 10.62
N LEU A 454 2.50 5.99 10.84
CA LEU A 454 3.63 6.23 11.74
C LEU A 454 3.25 5.87 13.18
N ARG A 455 2.01 6.13 13.61
CA ARG A 455 1.51 5.67 14.90
C ARG A 455 1.34 4.15 14.96
N SER A 456 0.56 3.60 14.03
CA SER A 456 0.14 2.19 14.10
C SER A 456 1.22 1.17 13.71
N LEU A 457 2.14 1.52 12.81
CA LEU A 457 3.19 0.60 12.34
C LEU A 457 4.56 0.87 12.97
N ARG A 458 4.82 2.10 13.42
CA ARG A 458 6.13 2.49 13.97
C ARG A 458 6.10 2.88 15.44
N GLY A 459 4.91 3.00 16.04
CA GLY A 459 4.77 3.39 17.44
C GLY A 459 5.28 4.81 17.73
N LEU A 460 5.31 5.68 16.71
CA LEU A 460 5.76 7.06 16.87
C LEU A 460 4.63 7.97 17.30
N ASP A 461 4.97 9.02 18.03
CA ASP A 461 4.10 10.15 18.29
C ASP A 461 4.00 11.04 17.05
N VAL A 462 2.79 11.50 16.74
CA VAL A 462 2.56 12.32 15.53
C VAL A 462 1.81 13.60 15.85
N GLU A 463 2.18 14.69 15.17
CA GLU A 463 1.43 15.93 15.11
C GLU A 463 0.99 16.18 13.65
N LEU A 464 -0.30 16.40 13.41
CA LEU A 464 -0.85 16.69 12.08
C LEU A 464 -1.14 18.19 11.94
N LEU A 465 -0.52 18.83 10.96
CA LEU A 465 -0.68 20.27 10.71
C LEU A 465 -0.80 20.55 9.20
N SER A 466 -1.37 21.70 8.83
CA SER A 466 -1.28 22.19 7.45
C SER A 466 0.18 22.50 7.08
N LEU A 467 0.46 22.53 5.78
CA LEU A 467 1.80 22.89 5.30
C LEU A 467 2.24 24.28 5.80
N ARG A 468 1.31 25.24 5.83
CA ARG A 468 1.59 26.61 6.30
C ARG A 468 1.91 26.65 7.78
N GLU A 469 1.11 25.99 8.61
CA GLU A 469 1.34 25.89 10.05
C GLU A 469 2.70 25.23 10.35
N ILE A 470 3.06 24.18 9.61
CA ILE A 470 4.37 23.52 9.75
C ILE A 470 5.52 24.50 9.46
N ILE A 471 5.44 25.23 8.35
CA ILE A 471 6.48 26.19 7.99
C ILE A 471 6.53 27.35 8.99
N GLU A 472 5.40 27.87 9.44
CA GLU A 472 5.35 28.95 10.43
C GLU A 472 5.92 28.52 11.79
N ARG A 473 5.59 27.31 12.24
CA ARG A 473 6.00 26.78 13.54
C ARG A 473 7.46 26.34 13.60
N TYR A 474 7.95 25.71 12.53
CA TYR A 474 9.27 25.05 12.53
C TYR A 474 10.29 25.75 11.62
N SER A 475 10.10 27.03 11.33
CA SER A 475 11.09 27.87 10.65
C SER A 475 11.15 29.28 11.24
N ARG A 476 12.24 29.99 10.93
CA ARG A 476 12.38 31.43 11.15
C ARG A 476 12.62 32.16 9.85
N ARG A 477 12.24 33.44 9.77
CA ARG A 477 12.66 34.31 8.66
C ARG A 477 14.17 34.58 8.78
N GLU A 478 14.85 34.62 7.64
CA GLU A 478 16.26 35.04 7.55
C GLU A 478 16.43 36.54 7.77
#